data_AF-A0A2G6ALS6-F1
#
_entry.id   AF-A0A2G6ALS6-F1
#
_cell.length_a   1.000
_cell.length_b   1.000
_cell.length_c   1.000
_cell.angle_alpha   90.00
_cell.angle_beta   90.00
_cell.angle_gamma   90.00
#
_symmetry.space_group_name_H-M   'P 1'
#
loop_
_entity.id
_entity.type
_entity.pdbx_description
1 polymer ?
#
loop_
_entity_poly.entity_id
_entity_poly.type
_entity_poly.pdbx_seq_one_letter_code
_entity_poly.pdbx_strand_id
1 'polypeptide(L)'
;MKIKSWAALLFAFFLSVAVATTGFAAQPAEGYDPEDGIYVKAENEYYYKGRYSNGRVFSEYLAKELTGDYDNLTNYAVGGAFSGVLFGTEGSEDERSNYSTFLKGWSADQQVKTFLAEHNGKIDPDALYIISVGGNDGYAVEDLGVDRTAELASDYSLKMVQNLLEGGAKYILLPNRYEDDRKGLTDFEDIRNQQTVQKINDYLALDSTPDDVHVLYGHNQQLKENIDEQGFEKFGYKSMGFYLISDWVPAYGYALASEDNSDVFPTTENEETYGGYGLYSTDSKYYTPETAGFEPNDFYLYDEYHVSNKTHRHMAAYLLNKDIETEDGQFKNIYNGEPNPFAEALADGTIPSKYSTVYTFGDSSIDSGRGLSITTELVNNRDKQTSTSNEESQHTQQQSPSAYTVKRGDNLWTIVKTHYPNMQTNQDISRQVQEVYDANKVQIAHPDLIYPNQTFTLPAAND
;
A
#
# COMPACT_ATOMS: atom_id res chain seq x y z
N MET A 1 3.01 -72.06 20.53
CA MET A 1 2.09 -72.91 19.75
C MET A 1 1.24 -71.99 18.86
N LYS A 2 1.32 -72.19 17.54
CA LYS A 2 0.37 -71.85 16.44
C LYS A 2 -0.47 -70.55 16.55
N ILE A 3 -0.21 -69.53 15.72
CA ILE A 3 -0.69 -69.33 14.32
C ILE A 3 -2.09 -68.68 14.24
N LYS A 4 -2.09 -67.48 13.63
CA LYS A 4 -3.07 -66.80 12.74
C LYS A 4 -4.46 -66.45 13.27
N SER A 5 -5.10 -65.31 12.98
CA SER A 5 -5.12 -64.28 11.92
C SER A 5 -6.54 -64.22 11.32
N TRP A 6 -7.08 -63.00 11.21
CA TRP A 6 -8.00 -62.48 10.18
C TRP A 6 -9.53 -62.49 10.41
N ALA A 7 -10.03 -61.25 10.48
CA ALA A 7 -10.95 -60.62 9.52
C ALA A 7 -12.48 -60.61 9.78
N ALA A 8 -13.01 -59.41 9.47
CA ALA A 8 -14.33 -59.08 8.94
C ALA A 8 -15.51 -59.08 9.95
N LEU A 9 -16.49 -58.17 9.92
CA LEU A 9 -16.77 -56.86 9.28
C LEU A 9 -18.22 -56.53 9.73
N LEU A 10 -18.66 -55.27 9.61
CA LEU A 10 -20.08 -54.80 9.55
C LEU A 10 -20.86 -54.72 10.89
N PHE A 11 -21.74 -53.75 11.16
CA PHE A 11 -22.03 -52.39 10.66
C PHE A 11 -23.15 -51.84 11.58
N ALA A 12 -23.16 -50.51 11.79
CA ALA A 12 -24.30 -49.65 12.17
C ALA A 12 -25.10 -49.91 13.47
N PHE A 13 -25.13 -48.90 14.36
CA PHE A 13 -26.24 -47.93 14.41
C PHE A 13 -25.91 -46.81 15.41
N PHE A 14 -25.75 -45.59 14.93
CA PHE A 14 -25.96 -44.37 15.73
C PHE A 14 -26.74 -43.40 14.86
N LEU A 15 -28.01 -43.20 15.20
CA LEU A 15 -28.83 -42.13 14.64
C LEU A 15 -29.27 -41.22 15.80
N SER A 16 -28.83 -39.97 15.67
CA SER A 16 -29.52 -38.69 15.94
C SER A 16 -30.78 -38.65 16.82
N VAL A 17 -30.89 -37.60 17.63
CA VAL A 17 -31.63 -36.36 17.28
C VAL A 17 -31.21 -35.22 18.22
N ALA A 18 -31.17 -34.03 17.63
CA ALA A 18 -30.76 -32.73 18.13
C ALA A 18 -31.73 -32.07 19.12
N VAL A 19 -31.22 -31.09 19.89
CA VAL A 19 -31.86 -29.77 20.11
C VAL A 19 -30.76 -28.71 20.19
N ALA A 20 -30.99 -27.59 19.50
CA ALA A 20 -30.12 -26.43 19.38
C ALA A 20 -30.40 -25.35 20.45
N THR A 21 -29.53 -24.32 20.42
CA THR A 21 -29.58 -23.00 21.10
C THR A 21 -29.15 -23.06 22.57
N THR A 22 -28.14 -22.32 23.05
CA THR A 22 -27.92 -20.86 22.95
C THR A 22 -26.46 -20.45 23.27
N GLY A 23 -25.88 -19.54 22.47
CA GLY A 23 -24.91 -18.51 22.91
C GLY A 23 -23.55 -18.96 23.44
N PHE A 24 -22.61 -19.25 22.55
CA PHE A 24 -21.22 -18.85 22.82
C PHE A 24 -21.08 -17.42 22.30
N ALA A 25 -21.10 -16.46 23.22
CA ALA A 25 -20.65 -15.11 22.92
C ALA A 25 -19.20 -15.20 22.47
N ALA A 26 -18.89 -14.67 21.27
CA ALA A 26 -17.52 -14.43 20.86
C ALA A 26 -16.87 -13.57 21.94
N GLN A 27 -15.78 -14.06 22.54
CA GLN A 27 -14.92 -13.18 23.30
C GLN A 27 -14.30 -12.18 22.33
N PRO A 28 -14.25 -10.88 22.66
CA PRO A 28 -13.57 -9.91 21.82
C PRO A 28 -12.10 -10.33 21.69
N ALA A 29 -11.60 -10.34 20.45
CA ALA A 29 -10.17 -10.39 20.22
C ALA A 29 -9.55 -9.14 20.87
N GLU A 30 -8.63 -9.33 21.81
CA GLU A 30 -7.78 -8.24 22.29
C GLU A 30 -7.00 -7.71 21.08
N GLY A 31 -7.20 -6.44 20.74
CA GLY A 31 -6.59 -5.78 19.58
C GLY A 31 -7.40 -4.65 18.94
N TYR A 32 -8.66 -4.46 19.31
CA TYR A 32 -9.48 -3.34 18.82
C TYR A 32 -9.37 -2.12 19.75
N ASP A 33 -8.60 -1.11 19.32
CA ASP A 33 -8.67 0.25 19.87
C ASP A 33 -9.49 1.14 18.91
N PRO A 34 -10.69 1.60 19.32
CA PRO A 34 -11.53 2.46 18.49
C PRO A 34 -10.98 3.87 18.25
N GLU A 35 -9.91 4.30 18.92
CA GLU A 35 -9.26 5.60 18.65
C GLU A 35 -8.27 5.58 17.47
N ASP A 36 -7.83 4.39 17.01
CA ASP A 36 -6.56 4.26 16.24
C ASP A 36 -6.68 3.73 14.80
N GLY A 37 -7.89 3.61 14.24
CA GLY A 37 -8.12 3.48 12.78
C GLY A 37 -7.30 2.41 12.02
N ILE A 38 -7.92 1.26 11.74
CA ILE A 38 -7.64 0.41 10.55
C ILE A 38 -6.17 -0.03 10.42
N TYR A 39 -5.68 -0.84 11.36
CA TYR A 39 -4.83 -1.97 10.94
C TYR A 39 -5.74 -3.16 10.71
N VAL A 40 -6.41 -3.20 9.55
CA VAL A 40 -7.14 -4.40 9.15
C VAL A 40 -6.12 -5.34 8.55
N LYS A 41 -5.36 -6.04 9.40
CA LYS A 41 -4.65 -7.25 8.97
C LYS A 41 -5.66 -8.03 8.14
N ALA A 42 -5.33 -8.36 6.89
CA ALA A 42 -6.25 -9.07 6.01
C ALA A 42 -6.75 -10.36 6.70
N GLU A 43 -7.94 -10.29 7.30
CA GLU A 43 -8.43 -11.33 8.18
C GLU A 43 -8.76 -12.55 7.35
N ASN A 44 -8.27 -13.72 7.75
CA ASN A 44 -8.42 -14.95 6.97
C ASN A 44 -9.89 -15.39 6.76
N GLU A 45 -10.83 -14.78 7.48
CA GLU A 45 -12.27 -14.98 7.31
C GLU A 45 -12.80 -14.34 6.02
N TYR A 46 -12.24 -13.19 5.62
CA TYR A 46 -12.70 -12.40 4.48
C TYR A 46 -11.65 -12.21 3.41
N TYR A 47 -10.41 -12.56 3.69
CA TYR A 47 -9.28 -12.36 2.80
C TYR A 47 -8.51 -13.67 2.64
N TYR A 48 -8.07 -13.94 1.42
CA TYR A 48 -7.43 -15.23 1.14
C TYR A 48 -6.06 -15.30 1.80
N LYS A 49 -5.95 -16.04 2.92
CA LYS A 49 -4.67 -16.32 3.58
C LYS A 49 -3.81 -15.06 3.80
N GLY A 50 -4.43 -13.97 4.23
CA GLY A 50 -3.75 -12.69 4.46
C GLY A 50 -3.46 -11.87 3.20
N ARG A 51 -4.04 -12.16 2.04
CA ARG A 51 -3.99 -11.27 0.86
C ARG A 51 -5.22 -10.37 0.87
N TYR A 52 -5.06 -9.07 0.60
CA TYR A 52 -6.17 -8.16 0.30
C TYR A 52 -6.78 -8.48 -1.08
N SER A 53 -7.35 -9.68 -1.21
CA SER A 53 -8.03 -10.23 -2.37
C SER A 53 -8.70 -11.56 -1.96
N ASN A 54 -9.56 -12.12 -2.82
CA ASN A 54 -10.12 -13.47 -2.65
C ASN A 54 -9.17 -14.60 -3.07
N GLY A 55 -7.91 -14.31 -3.38
CA GLY A 55 -6.94 -15.31 -3.83
C GLY A 55 -5.50 -14.83 -3.81
N ARG A 56 -4.67 -15.47 -4.64
CA ARG A 56 -3.28 -15.04 -4.87
C ARG A 56 -3.24 -13.69 -5.59
N VAL A 57 -2.15 -12.97 -5.35
CA VAL A 57 -1.85 -11.71 -6.01
C VAL A 57 -0.99 -11.90 -7.26
N PHE A 58 -0.85 -10.86 -8.07
CA PHE A 58 -0.13 -10.94 -9.36
C PHE A 58 1.34 -11.40 -9.21
N SER A 59 2.05 -10.99 -8.16
CA SER A 59 3.46 -11.35 -7.95
C SER A 59 3.65 -12.83 -7.66
N GLU A 60 2.67 -13.48 -7.01
CA GLU A 60 2.67 -14.94 -6.81
C GLU A 60 2.51 -15.68 -8.15
N TYR A 61 1.64 -15.19 -9.04
CA TYR A 61 1.50 -15.77 -10.38
C TYR A 61 2.75 -15.56 -11.23
N LEU A 62 3.35 -14.37 -11.21
CA LEU A 62 4.63 -14.13 -11.87
C LEU A 62 5.73 -15.07 -11.36
N ALA A 63 5.86 -15.21 -10.04
CA ALA A 63 6.84 -16.12 -9.44
C ALA A 63 6.62 -17.57 -9.89
N LYS A 64 5.37 -18.04 -9.91
CA LYS A 64 5.03 -19.39 -10.38
C LYS A 64 5.47 -19.62 -11.83
N GLU A 65 5.20 -18.66 -12.71
CA GLU A 65 5.51 -18.76 -14.13
C GLU A 65 7.02 -18.66 -14.42
N LEU A 66 7.71 -17.78 -13.71
CA LEU A 66 9.11 -17.45 -13.96
C LEU A 66 10.10 -18.36 -13.21
N THR A 67 9.70 -18.94 -12.08
CA THR A 67 10.57 -19.82 -11.28
C THR A 67 10.09 -21.28 -11.28
N GLY A 68 8.84 -21.52 -11.70
CA GLY A 68 8.19 -22.83 -11.66
C GLY A 68 7.48 -23.13 -10.33
N ASP A 69 7.62 -22.30 -9.29
CA ASP A 69 6.97 -22.53 -7.98
C ASP A 69 6.51 -21.21 -7.32
N TYR A 70 5.41 -21.27 -6.58
CA TYR A 70 4.96 -20.15 -5.74
C TYR A 70 5.92 -19.92 -4.56
N ASP A 71 6.58 -20.98 -4.09
CA ASP A 71 7.45 -20.94 -2.90
C ASP A 71 8.79 -20.22 -3.16
N ASN A 72 9.13 -19.93 -4.41
CA ASN A 72 10.31 -19.15 -4.78
C ASN A 72 10.04 -17.63 -4.82
N LEU A 73 8.92 -17.18 -4.24
CA LEU A 73 8.66 -15.77 -3.97
C LEU A 73 9.04 -15.43 -2.53
N THR A 74 9.98 -14.49 -2.36
CA THR A 74 10.20 -13.83 -1.07
C THR A 74 9.52 -12.47 -1.08
N ASN A 75 8.47 -12.33 -0.27
CA ASN A 75 7.63 -11.15 -0.26
C ASN A 75 7.89 -10.26 0.96
N TYR A 76 8.32 -9.02 0.71
CA TYR A 76 8.47 -7.96 1.72
C TYR A 76 7.34 -6.92 1.68
N ALA A 77 6.51 -6.92 0.62
CA ALA A 77 5.39 -6.02 0.48
C ALA A 77 4.37 -6.20 1.61
N VAL A 78 3.73 -5.09 2.00
CA VAL A 78 2.77 -5.02 3.10
C VAL A 78 1.70 -4.00 2.74
N GLY A 79 0.44 -4.35 3.00
CA GLY A 79 -0.69 -3.45 2.77
C GLY A 79 -0.53 -2.12 3.49
N GLY A 80 -0.99 -1.03 2.86
CA GLY A 80 -0.91 0.31 3.41
C GLY A 80 0.47 0.97 3.36
N ALA A 81 1.53 0.29 2.90
CA ALA A 81 2.85 0.92 2.81
C ALA A 81 2.82 2.13 1.86
N PHE A 82 3.45 3.24 2.28
CA PHE A 82 3.82 4.31 1.35
C PHE A 82 5.16 3.97 0.69
N SER A 83 5.51 4.66 -0.39
CA SER A 83 6.84 4.54 -1.02
C SER A 83 7.98 4.84 -0.03
N GLY A 84 7.77 5.81 0.86
CA GLY A 84 8.68 6.20 1.93
C GLY A 84 7.97 6.95 3.05
N VAL A 85 8.72 7.76 3.80
CA VAL A 85 8.14 8.68 4.79
C VAL A 85 7.56 9.89 4.04
N LEU A 86 6.23 9.94 3.93
CA LEU A 86 5.53 11.06 3.26
C LEU A 86 5.24 12.20 4.24
N PHE A 87 5.14 11.90 5.53
CA PHE A 87 4.88 12.87 6.59
C PHE A 87 5.84 12.69 7.76
N GLY A 88 6.15 13.79 8.44
CA GLY A 88 7.10 13.78 9.55
C GLY A 88 8.53 13.46 9.09
N THR A 89 9.35 12.99 10.02
CA THR A 89 10.72 12.54 9.77
C THR A 89 10.90 11.12 10.31
N GLU A 90 11.77 10.32 9.70
CA GLU A 90 12.07 8.95 10.18
C GLU A 90 12.36 8.94 11.69
N GLY A 91 11.58 8.18 12.45
CA GLY A 91 11.61 8.07 13.90
C GLY A 91 10.66 9.01 14.67
N SER A 92 10.14 10.08 14.08
CA SER A 92 9.31 11.08 14.78
C SER A 92 7.89 10.61 15.10
N GLU A 93 7.25 11.09 16.16
CA GLU A 93 5.91 10.65 16.59
C GLU A 93 4.84 10.78 15.50
N ASP A 94 4.99 11.76 14.60
CA ASP A 94 4.11 12.05 13.47
C ASP A 94 4.55 11.42 12.13
N GLU A 95 5.60 10.59 12.14
CA GLU A 95 6.07 9.88 10.96
C GLU A 95 4.94 9.04 10.35
N ARG A 96 4.72 9.19 9.04
CA ARG A 96 3.87 8.27 8.29
C ARG A 96 4.62 7.68 7.10
N SER A 97 5.03 6.44 7.30
CA SER A 97 5.64 5.53 6.31
C SER A 97 4.66 4.49 5.79
N ASN A 98 3.51 4.36 6.47
CA ASN A 98 2.45 3.40 6.20
C ASN A 98 1.12 4.06 6.64
N TYR A 99 0.02 3.67 6.01
CA TYR A 99 -1.33 4.09 6.39
C TYR A 99 -1.65 3.70 7.84
N SER A 100 -1.25 2.50 8.24
CA SER A 100 -1.35 2.06 9.63
C SER A 100 -0.25 2.69 10.47
N THR A 101 -0.65 3.43 11.51
CA THR A 101 0.26 3.99 12.51
C THR A 101 1.01 2.91 13.30
N PHE A 102 0.50 1.68 13.36
CA PHE A 102 1.19 0.54 13.99
C PHE A 102 2.37 0.02 13.17
N LEU A 103 2.39 0.31 11.88
CA LEU A 103 3.46 -0.03 10.95
C LEU A 103 4.31 1.20 10.58
N LYS A 104 4.38 2.17 11.50
CA LYS A 104 5.37 3.25 11.43
C LYS A 104 6.78 2.67 11.28
N GLY A 105 7.58 3.28 10.41
CA GLY A 105 8.88 2.76 10.02
C GLY A 105 8.80 1.54 9.10
N TRP A 106 7.69 1.29 8.42
CA TRP A 106 7.55 0.20 7.44
C TRP A 106 6.99 0.66 6.08
N SER A 107 7.69 1.60 5.45
CA SER A 107 7.53 2.00 4.04
C SER A 107 8.19 1.01 3.08
N ALA A 108 7.91 1.15 1.78
CA ALA A 108 8.56 0.36 0.74
C ALA A 108 10.08 0.57 0.66
N ASP A 109 10.58 1.79 0.86
CA ASP A 109 12.04 2.01 0.96
C ASP A 109 12.65 1.27 2.17
N GLN A 110 11.91 1.18 3.28
CA GLN A 110 12.35 0.45 4.45
C GLN A 110 12.29 -1.07 4.28
N GLN A 111 11.36 -1.58 3.47
CA GLN A 111 11.36 -2.98 3.06
C GLN A 111 12.63 -3.34 2.29
N VAL A 112 13.06 -2.51 1.32
CA VAL A 112 14.31 -2.72 0.57
C VAL A 112 15.54 -2.63 1.48
N LYS A 113 15.62 -1.62 2.36
CA LYS A 113 16.72 -1.50 3.35
C LYS A 113 16.80 -2.73 4.26
N THR A 114 15.65 -3.26 4.69
CA THR A 114 15.59 -4.43 5.55
C THR A 114 16.02 -5.69 4.82
N PHE A 115 15.56 -5.88 3.58
CA PHE A 115 16.03 -6.95 2.71
C PHE A 115 17.56 -6.92 2.54
N LEU A 116 18.13 -5.75 2.24
CA LEU A 116 19.58 -5.57 2.14
C LEU A 116 20.29 -5.93 3.44
N ALA A 117 19.79 -5.47 4.59
CA ALA A 117 20.37 -5.79 5.89
C ALA A 117 20.36 -7.29 6.18
N GLU A 118 19.25 -7.98 5.89
CA GLU A 118 19.10 -9.43 6.06
C GLU A 118 20.05 -10.23 5.16
N HIS A 119 20.41 -9.68 4.00
CA HIS A 119 21.32 -10.30 3.04
C HIS A 119 22.76 -9.75 3.13
N ASN A 120 23.10 -9.02 4.20
CA ASN A 120 24.42 -8.42 4.42
C ASN A 120 24.88 -7.53 3.25
N GLY A 121 23.95 -6.80 2.65
CA GLY A 121 24.18 -5.93 1.49
C GLY A 121 24.46 -6.67 0.19
N LYS A 122 24.29 -8.00 0.12
CA LYS A 122 24.51 -8.79 -1.09
C LYS A 122 23.19 -9.21 -1.70
N ILE A 123 23.01 -8.94 -2.98
CA ILE A 123 21.82 -9.29 -3.74
C ILE A 123 22.13 -10.42 -4.72
N ASP A 124 21.13 -11.26 -5.01
CA ASP A 124 21.23 -12.28 -6.07
C ASP A 124 21.08 -11.60 -7.45
N PRO A 125 22.12 -11.53 -8.29
CA PRO A 125 22.05 -10.90 -9.60
C PRO A 125 21.15 -11.67 -10.59
N ASP A 126 20.85 -12.94 -10.31
CA ASP A 126 20.04 -13.81 -11.18
C ASP A 126 18.56 -13.88 -10.77
N ALA A 127 18.15 -13.06 -9.79
CA ALA A 127 16.77 -12.95 -9.33
C ALA A 127 16.03 -11.76 -9.96
N LEU A 128 14.69 -11.83 -9.97
CA LEU A 128 13.83 -10.73 -10.36
C LEU A 128 13.36 -9.96 -9.12
N TYR A 129 13.46 -8.63 -9.15
CA TYR A 129 13.01 -7.75 -8.08
C TYR A 129 11.81 -6.92 -8.55
N ILE A 130 10.66 -7.06 -7.90
CA ILE A 130 9.42 -6.37 -8.24
C ILE A 130 9.19 -5.23 -7.25
N ILE A 131 9.11 -3.99 -7.73
CA ILE A 131 8.72 -2.82 -6.94
C ILE A 131 7.32 -2.39 -7.40
N SER A 132 6.30 -2.65 -6.58
CA SER A 132 4.92 -2.23 -6.84
C SER A 132 4.43 -1.43 -5.65
N VAL A 133 4.55 -0.11 -5.77
CA VAL A 133 4.18 0.86 -4.74
C VAL A 133 3.67 2.17 -5.37
N GLY A 134 2.87 2.88 -4.59
CA GLY A 134 2.59 4.30 -4.75
C GLY A 134 1.10 4.62 -4.69
N GLY A 135 0.22 3.61 -4.70
CA GLY A 135 -1.22 3.85 -4.64
C GLY A 135 -1.62 4.54 -3.34
N ASN A 136 -1.03 4.11 -2.22
CA ASN A 136 -1.27 4.75 -0.93
C ASN A 136 -0.70 6.17 -0.84
N ASP A 137 0.32 6.51 -1.63
CA ASP A 137 0.94 7.83 -1.56
C ASP A 137 -0.06 8.94 -1.91
N GLY A 138 -1.11 8.64 -2.68
CA GLY A 138 -2.20 9.55 -3.00
C GLY A 138 -2.94 10.09 -1.78
N TYR A 139 -2.96 9.35 -0.66
CA TYR A 139 -3.52 9.82 0.60
C TYR A 139 -2.74 11.02 1.19
N ALA A 140 -1.51 11.26 0.72
CA ALA A 140 -0.74 12.41 1.16
C ALA A 140 -1.02 13.70 0.38
N VAL A 141 -1.79 13.63 -0.71
CA VAL A 141 -2.07 14.77 -1.59
C VAL A 141 -2.87 15.87 -0.89
N GLU A 142 -3.84 15.51 -0.03
CA GLU A 142 -4.67 16.50 0.68
C GLU A 142 -3.81 17.43 1.56
N ASP A 143 -2.78 16.88 2.20
CA ASP A 143 -1.94 17.61 3.14
C ASP A 143 -0.69 18.23 2.50
N LEU A 144 -0.07 17.56 1.52
CA LEU A 144 1.20 18.01 0.90
C LEU A 144 1.01 18.72 -0.44
N GLY A 145 -0.14 18.52 -1.09
CA GLY A 145 -0.38 18.90 -2.47
C GLY A 145 0.22 17.91 -3.47
N VAL A 146 -0.31 17.95 -4.70
CA VAL A 146 0.02 17.02 -5.79
C VAL A 146 1.52 17.01 -6.10
N ASP A 147 2.12 18.17 -6.37
CA ASP A 147 3.51 18.28 -6.81
C ASP A 147 4.50 17.71 -5.79
N ARG A 148 4.32 18.06 -4.51
CA ARG A 148 5.22 17.62 -3.44
C ARG A 148 5.06 16.13 -3.15
N THR A 149 3.83 15.63 -3.19
CA THR A 149 3.56 14.20 -3.00
C THR A 149 4.21 13.38 -4.11
N ALA A 150 4.04 13.80 -5.36
CA ALA A 150 4.65 13.12 -6.51
C ALA A 150 6.19 13.17 -6.45
N GLU A 151 6.76 14.29 -6.03
CA GLU A 151 8.21 14.43 -5.89
C GLU A 151 8.77 13.46 -4.85
N LEU A 152 8.17 13.40 -3.65
CA LEU A 152 8.57 12.47 -2.60
C LEU A 152 8.41 11.01 -3.03
N ALA A 153 7.24 10.67 -3.58
CA ALA A 153 6.94 9.32 -4.03
C ALA A 153 7.94 8.82 -5.10
N SER A 154 8.29 9.69 -6.04
CA SER A 154 9.27 9.39 -7.08
C SER A 154 10.71 9.35 -6.56
N ASP A 155 11.09 10.17 -5.57
CA ASP A 155 12.40 10.10 -4.90
C ASP A 155 12.59 8.77 -4.18
N TYR A 156 11.58 8.31 -3.43
CA TYR A 156 11.65 7.02 -2.74
C TYR A 156 11.65 5.84 -3.72
N SER A 157 10.87 5.91 -4.79
CA SER A 157 10.89 4.90 -5.85
C SER A 157 12.27 4.80 -6.52
N LEU A 158 12.90 5.94 -6.82
CA LEU A 158 14.28 5.99 -7.31
C LEU A 158 15.24 5.37 -6.28
N LYS A 159 15.15 5.76 -5.01
CA LYS A 159 16.01 5.24 -3.94
C LYS A 159 15.91 3.72 -3.78
N MET A 160 14.71 3.15 -3.93
CA MET A 160 14.52 1.70 -3.93
C MET A 160 15.29 1.04 -5.09
N VAL A 161 15.18 1.59 -6.30
CA VAL A 161 15.91 1.10 -7.48
C VAL A 161 17.42 1.22 -7.27
N GLN A 162 17.91 2.37 -6.82
CA GLN A 162 19.34 2.61 -6.53
C GLN A 162 19.88 1.60 -5.53
N ASN A 163 19.20 1.41 -4.41
CA ASN A 163 19.60 0.47 -3.36
C ASN A 163 19.70 -0.98 -3.88
N LEU A 164 18.77 -1.41 -4.73
CA LEU A 164 18.80 -2.74 -5.33
C LEU A 164 19.95 -2.87 -6.35
N LEU A 165 20.14 -1.88 -7.22
CA LEU A 165 21.22 -1.90 -8.22
C LEU A 165 22.61 -1.84 -7.57
N GLU A 166 22.80 -0.97 -6.57
CA GLU A 166 24.03 -0.87 -5.80
C GLU A 166 24.34 -2.15 -5.01
N GLY A 167 23.31 -2.88 -4.56
CA GLY A 167 23.46 -4.19 -3.94
C GLY A 167 23.77 -5.32 -4.93
N GLY A 168 23.61 -5.09 -6.24
CA GLY A 168 23.94 -6.03 -7.32
C GLY A 168 22.76 -6.62 -8.07
N ALA A 169 21.54 -6.10 -7.93
CA ALA A 169 20.39 -6.51 -8.74
C ALA A 169 20.63 -6.20 -10.22
N LYS A 170 20.24 -7.12 -11.12
CA LYS A 170 20.27 -6.89 -12.57
C LYS A 170 18.90 -6.72 -13.19
N TYR A 171 17.85 -7.26 -12.59
CA TYR A 171 16.52 -7.32 -13.19
C TYR A 171 15.48 -6.76 -12.22
N ILE A 172 15.00 -5.55 -12.49
CA ILE A 172 14.00 -4.86 -11.67
C ILE A 172 12.75 -4.59 -12.52
N LEU A 173 11.58 -4.98 -12.02
CA LEU A 173 10.28 -4.71 -12.64
C LEU A 173 9.50 -3.71 -11.79
N LEU A 174 9.07 -2.60 -12.40
CA LEU A 174 8.07 -1.69 -11.86
C LEU A 174 6.76 -1.88 -12.63
N PRO A 175 5.85 -2.76 -12.17
CA PRO A 175 4.74 -3.22 -12.99
C PRO A 175 3.66 -2.14 -13.20
N ASN A 176 3.61 -1.13 -12.33
CA ASN A 176 2.63 -0.02 -12.38
C ASN A 176 3.23 1.26 -12.98
N ARG A 177 4.38 1.18 -13.64
CA ARG A 177 5.05 2.30 -14.29
C ARG A 177 5.08 2.10 -15.79
N TYR A 178 5.16 3.20 -16.53
CA TYR A 178 5.19 3.23 -17.99
C TYR A 178 5.78 4.53 -18.50
N GLU A 179 6.38 4.50 -19.69
CA GLU A 179 6.86 5.70 -20.35
C GLU A 179 5.68 6.52 -20.85
N ASP A 180 5.67 7.81 -20.52
CA ASP A 180 4.58 8.72 -20.84
C ASP A 180 5.11 10.07 -21.31
N ASP A 181 4.79 10.41 -22.56
CA ASP A 181 5.26 11.63 -23.22
C ASP A 181 4.30 12.82 -23.06
N ARG A 182 3.12 12.61 -22.46
CA ARG A 182 2.12 13.65 -22.21
C ARG A 182 2.73 14.81 -21.42
N LYS A 183 2.24 16.03 -21.68
CA LYS A 183 2.71 17.29 -21.09
C LYS A 183 1.55 18.03 -20.42
N GLY A 184 1.88 18.88 -19.44
CA GLY A 184 0.87 19.64 -18.71
C GLY A 184 -0.02 18.77 -17.81
N LEU A 185 0.56 17.68 -17.28
CA LEU A 185 -0.10 16.78 -16.34
C LEU A 185 -0.46 17.56 -15.06
N THR A 186 -1.62 17.23 -14.51
CA THR A 186 -2.16 17.87 -13.28
C THR A 186 -2.61 16.84 -12.25
N ASP A 187 -2.87 15.61 -12.68
CA ASP A 187 -3.21 14.49 -11.82
C ASP A 187 -1.97 13.92 -11.12
N PHE A 188 -2.14 13.52 -9.86
CA PHE A 188 -1.06 12.98 -9.04
C PHE A 188 -0.46 11.69 -9.61
N GLU A 189 -1.30 10.74 -10.04
CA GLU A 189 -0.84 9.44 -10.52
C GLU A 189 0.02 9.59 -11.79
N ASP A 190 -0.43 10.48 -12.69
CA ASP A 190 0.24 10.84 -13.94
C ASP A 190 1.59 11.55 -13.68
N ILE A 191 1.61 12.59 -12.84
CA ILE A 191 2.84 13.33 -12.50
C ILE A 191 3.84 12.40 -11.81
N ARG A 192 3.38 11.60 -10.84
CA ARG A 192 4.23 10.63 -10.13
C ARG A 192 4.79 9.58 -11.10
N ASN A 193 4.00 9.06 -12.03
CA ASN A 193 4.48 8.12 -13.04
C ASN A 193 5.61 8.74 -13.87
N GLN A 194 5.37 9.92 -14.46
CA GLN A 194 6.36 10.60 -15.30
C GLN A 194 7.64 10.93 -14.52
N GLN A 195 7.52 11.44 -13.29
CA GLN A 195 8.69 11.75 -12.46
C GLN A 195 9.49 10.51 -12.07
N THR A 196 8.80 9.41 -11.71
CA THR A 196 9.46 8.15 -11.34
C THR A 196 10.26 7.59 -12.51
N VAL A 197 9.63 7.48 -13.69
CA VAL A 197 10.29 6.98 -14.90
C VAL A 197 11.44 7.87 -15.32
N GLN A 198 11.25 9.20 -15.32
CA GLN A 198 12.31 10.14 -15.69
C GLN A 198 13.52 10.03 -14.75
N LYS A 199 13.30 10.04 -13.42
CA LYS A 199 14.37 9.94 -12.41
C LYS A 199 15.14 8.63 -12.53
N ILE A 200 14.45 7.52 -12.76
CA ILE A 200 15.10 6.22 -12.96
C ILE A 200 15.91 6.22 -14.27
N ASN A 201 15.33 6.67 -15.38
CA ASN A 201 16.03 6.71 -16.67
C ASN A 201 17.25 7.64 -16.63
N ASP A 202 17.16 8.79 -15.93
CA ASP A 202 18.28 9.69 -15.72
C ASP A 202 19.40 9.04 -14.90
N TYR A 203 19.05 8.26 -13.87
CA TYR A 203 20.01 7.49 -13.10
C TYR A 203 20.67 6.38 -13.93
N LEU A 204 19.90 5.68 -14.77
CA LEU A 204 20.41 4.64 -15.66
C LEU A 204 21.33 5.18 -16.76
N ALA A 205 21.16 6.45 -17.15
CA ALA A 205 22.00 7.11 -18.14
C ALA A 205 23.35 7.61 -17.60
N LEU A 206 23.62 7.48 -16.29
CA LEU A 206 24.90 7.85 -15.70
C LEU A 206 26.00 6.85 -16.09
N ASP A 207 27.19 7.35 -16.41
CA ASP A 207 28.40 6.51 -16.69
C ASP A 207 28.78 5.57 -15.52
N SER A 208 28.27 5.84 -14.31
CA SER A 208 28.50 5.01 -13.13
C SER A 208 27.58 3.79 -13.04
N THR A 209 26.48 3.77 -13.78
CA THR A 209 25.50 2.68 -13.74
C THR A 209 26.00 1.53 -14.61
N PRO A 210 25.97 0.26 -14.13
CA PRO A 210 26.44 -0.86 -14.94
C PRO A 210 25.57 -1.07 -16.19
N ASP A 211 26.21 -1.35 -17.34
CA ASP A 211 25.53 -1.56 -18.63
C ASP A 211 24.63 -2.82 -18.68
N ASP A 212 24.80 -3.75 -17.72
CA ASP A 212 24.11 -5.04 -17.69
C ASP A 212 22.91 -5.10 -16.72
N VAL A 213 22.36 -3.92 -16.38
CA VAL A 213 21.13 -3.80 -15.58
C VAL A 213 19.93 -3.50 -16.45
N HIS A 214 18.79 -4.04 -16.07
CA HIS A 214 17.52 -3.92 -16.77
C HIS A 214 16.45 -3.52 -15.76
N VAL A 215 16.03 -2.25 -15.82
CA VAL A 215 14.86 -1.75 -15.10
C VAL A 215 13.72 -1.63 -16.10
N LEU A 216 12.66 -2.41 -15.89
CA LEU A 216 11.59 -2.61 -16.85
C LEU A 216 10.25 -2.11 -16.29
N TYR A 217 9.44 -1.56 -17.19
CA TYR A 217 8.14 -0.97 -16.88
C TYR A 217 7.04 -1.89 -17.39
N GLY A 218 6.03 -2.17 -16.55
CA GLY A 218 4.99 -3.14 -16.87
C GLY A 218 3.71 -2.56 -17.45
N HIS A 219 3.42 -1.27 -17.22
CA HIS A 219 2.19 -0.59 -17.64
C HIS A 219 0.87 -1.29 -17.26
N ASN A 220 0.75 -1.84 -16.05
CA ASN A 220 -0.49 -2.50 -15.58
C ASN A 220 -1.77 -1.68 -15.77
N GLN A 221 -1.70 -0.34 -15.78
CA GLN A 221 -2.85 0.53 -16.05
C GLN A 221 -3.46 0.29 -17.43
N GLN A 222 -2.66 -0.05 -18.43
CA GLN A 222 -3.13 -0.39 -19.78
C GLN A 222 -4.10 -1.58 -19.77
N LEU A 223 -3.94 -2.53 -18.85
CA LEU A 223 -4.89 -3.63 -18.69
C LEU A 223 -6.29 -3.09 -18.40
N LYS A 224 -6.40 -2.14 -17.46
CA LYS A 224 -7.68 -1.52 -17.12
C LYS A 224 -8.24 -0.76 -18.31
N GLU A 225 -7.43 0.04 -18.98
CA GLU A 225 -7.85 0.79 -20.18
C GLU A 225 -8.37 -0.13 -21.29
N ASN A 226 -7.72 -1.27 -21.52
CA ASN A 226 -8.19 -2.28 -22.49
C ASN A 226 -9.53 -2.88 -22.06
N ILE A 227 -9.74 -3.10 -20.76
CA ILE A 227 -11.00 -3.61 -20.23
C ILE A 227 -12.10 -2.57 -20.43
N ASP A 228 -11.84 -1.31 -20.10
CA ASP A 228 -12.77 -0.20 -20.26
C ASP A 228 -13.14 0.01 -21.75
N GLU A 229 -12.16 -0.05 -22.65
CA GLU A 229 -12.36 0.14 -24.10
C GLU A 229 -13.15 -1.02 -24.73
N GLN A 230 -12.85 -2.25 -24.33
CA GLN A 230 -13.35 -3.44 -25.02
C GLN A 230 -14.57 -4.08 -24.36
N GLY A 231 -14.89 -3.72 -23.12
CA GLY A 231 -15.97 -4.27 -22.30
C GLY A 231 -15.49 -5.40 -21.39
N PHE A 232 -15.85 -5.31 -20.11
CA PHE A 232 -15.40 -6.22 -19.06
C PHE A 232 -15.88 -7.67 -19.24
N GLU A 233 -16.99 -7.89 -19.94
CA GLU A 233 -17.50 -9.22 -20.25
C GLU A 233 -16.53 -10.00 -21.14
N LYS A 234 -15.79 -9.31 -22.02
CA LYS A 234 -14.76 -9.97 -22.85
C LYS A 234 -13.60 -10.53 -22.04
N PHE A 235 -13.38 -9.99 -20.86
CA PHE A 235 -12.37 -10.46 -19.91
C PHE A 235 -12.95 -11.46 -18.90
N GLY A 236 -14.21 -11.89 -19.09
CA GLY A 236 -14.88 -12.85 -18.23
C GLY A 236 -15.31 -12.25 -16.89
N TYR A 237 -15.51 -10.94 -16.80
CA TYR A 237 -16.17 -10.31 -15.66
C TYR A 237 -17.67 -10.15 -15.93
N LYS A 238 -18.47 -10.12 -14.88
CA LYS A 238 -19.90 -9.75 -14.92
C LYS A 238 -20.13 -8.33 -14.42
N SER A 239 -19.15 -7.74 -13.73
CA SER A 239 -19.12 -6.32 -13.37
C SER A 239 -17.69 -5.82 -13.16
N MET A 240 -17.48 -4.53 -13.41
CA MET A 240 -16.26 -3.81 -13.05
C MET A 240 -16.25 -3.31 -11.60
N GLY A 241 -17.36 -3.44 -10.88
CA GLY A 241 -17.42 -3.13 -9.45
C GLY A 241 -16.66 -4.12 -8.58
N PHE A 242 -16.95 -4.07 -7.28
CA PHE A 242 -16.32 -4.90 -6.25
C PHE A 242 -17.28 -5.90 -5.62
N TYR A 243 -16.71 -6.94 -4.98
CA TYR A 243 -17.40 -7.96 -4.19
C TYR A 243 -17.13 -7.77 -2.68
N LEU A 244 -17.88 -6.90 -2.01
CA LEU A 244 -17.58 -6.62 -0.60
C LEU A 244 -17.84 -7.83 0.32
N ILE A 245 -16.85 -8.18 1.15
CA ILE A 245 -17.09 -8.86 2.43
C ILE A 245 -16.52 -7.98 3.55
N SER A 246 -17.39 -7.34 4.35
CA SER A 246 -16.94 -6.48 5.46
C SER A 246 -17.84 -6.62 6.69
N ASP A 247 -17.20 -6.81 7.86
CA ASP A 247 -17.82 -6.78 9.18
C ASP A 247 -18.14 -5.37 9.71
N TRP A 248 -17.67 -4.32 9.01
CA TRP A 248 -18.00 -2.93 9.36
C TRP A 248 -19.44 -2.55 9.04
N VAL A 249 -20.18 -3.43 8.35
CA VAL A 249 -21.59 -3.25 7.99
C VAL A 249 -22.39 -4.44 8.53
N PRO A 250 -22.76 -4.48 9.83
CA PRO A 250 -23.44 -5.63 10.45
C PRO A 250 -24.87 -5.89 9.94
N ALA A 251 -25.33 -5.21 8.88
CA ALA A 251 -26.74 -5.16 8.51
C ALA A 251 -27.05 -5.50 7.05
N TYR A 252 -26.09 -5.61 6.12
CA TYR A 252 -26.42 -5.56 4.69
C TYR A 252 -25.54 -6.49 3.85
N GLY A 253 -26.18 -7.42 3.12
CA GLY A 253 -25.52 -8.38 2.23
C GLY A 253 -24.89 -7.76 0.98
N TYR A 254 -24.44 -8.63 0.06
CA TYR A 254 -23.63 -8.37 -1.15
C TYR A 254 -23.78 -6.97 -1.80
N ALA A 255 -22.65 -6.23 -1.93
CA ALA A 255 -22.49 -5.00 -2.71
C ALA A 255 -22.14 -5.31 -4.19
N LEU A 256 -22.74 -4.64 -5.19
CA LEU A 256 -22.52 -4.89 -6.64
C LEU A 256 -22.39 -3.57 -7.42
N ALA A 257 -21.36 -2.75 -7.25
CA ALA A 257 -21.26 -1.51 -8.04
C ALA A 257 -21.23 -1.82 -9.57
N SER A 258 -22.00 -1.10 -10.39
CA SER A 258 -21.89 -1.11 -11.86
C SER A 258 -21.45 0.28 -12.36
N GLU A 259 -20.83 0.32 -13.55
CA GLU A 259 -20.17 1.50 -14.11
C GLU A 259 -21.09 2.61 -14.65
N ASP A 260 -22.41 2.40 -14.75
CA ASP A 260 -23.32 3.40 -15.30
C ASP A 260 -24.17 4.08 -14.22
N ASN A 261 -23.59 5.08 -13.54
CA ASN A 261 -24.26 5.82 -12.45
C ASN A 261 -24.63 7.27 -12.79
N SER A 262 -24.41 7.74 -14.03
CA SER A 262 -24.65 9.14 -14.42
C SER A 262 -26.13 9.54 -14.41
N ASP A 263 -27.03 8.61 -14.68
CA ASP A 263 -28.48 8.86 -14.70
C ASP A 263 -29.18 8.58 -13.36
N VAL A 264 -28.46 8.03 -12.37
CA VAL A 264 -29.05 7.51 -11.12
C VAL A 264 -28.70 8.37 -9.90
N PHE A 265 -27.58 9.09 -9.94
CA PHE A 265 -27.15 9.99 -8.87
C PHE A 265 -26.65 11.31 -9.50
N PRO A 266 -27.15 12.49 -9.10
CA PRO A 266 -26.48 13.73 -9.44
C PRO A 266 -25.18 13.79 -8.63
N THR A 267 -24.09 13.28 -9.19
CA THR A 267 -22.76 13.45 -8.63
C THR A 267 -22.32 14.89 -8.82
N THR A 268 -21.62 15.44 -7.83
CA THR A 268 -20.78 16.62 -8.06
C THR A 268 -19.45 16.16 -8.64
N GLU A 269 -18.72 17.01 -9.38
CA GLU A 269 -17.39 16.70 -9.96
C GLU A 269 -16.41 16.06 -8.94
N ASN A 270 -16.58 16.30 -7.63
CA ASN A 270 -15.76 15.73 -6.56
C ASN A 270 -16.04 14.24 -6.26
N GLU A 271 -17.20 13.69 -6.65
CA GLU A 271 -17.59 12.29 -6.38
C GLU A 271 -17.22 11.33 -7.52
N GLU A 272 -16.85 11.87 -8.69
CA GLU A 272 -16.30 11.09 -9.80
C GLU A 272 -14.86 10.63 -9.55
N THR A 273 -14.11 11.34 -8.69
CA THR A 273 -12.71 11.00 -8.37
C THR A 273 -12.56 9.89 -7.32
N TYR A 274 -13.61 9.59 -6.54
CA TYR A 274 -13.56 8.63 -5.42
C TYR A 274 -14.60 7.51 -5.47
N GLY A 275 -15.30 7.33 -6.58
CA GLY A 275 -16.30 6.25 -6.73
C GLY A 275 -17.48 6.43 -5.77
N GLY A 276 -18.52 7.12 -6.23
CA GLY A 276 -19.76 7.32 -5.47
C GLY A 276 -20.29 6.03 -4.81
N TYR A 277 -20.30 6.03 -3.48
CA TYR A 277 -20.72 4.92 -2.63
C TYR A 277 -22.24 4.72 -2.68
N GLY A 278 -22.68 3.65 -3.35
CA GLY A 278 -24.00 3.06 -3.18
C GLY A 278 -23.90 1.74 -2.43
N LEU A 279 -24.49 1.67 -1.23
CA LEU A 279 -24.68 0.41 -0.50
C LEU A 279 -25.51 -0.55 -1.38
N TYR A 280 -24.95 -1.68 -1.83
CA TYR A 280 -25.81 -2.82 -2.12
C TYR A 280 -25.89 -3.68 -0.87
N SER A 281 -27.13 -4.09 -0.65
CA SER A 281 -27.66 -4.87 0.43
C SER A 281 -28.48 -5.93 -0.28
N THR A 282 -28.69 -7.09 0.33
CA THR A 282 -29.73 -8.04 -0.13
C THR A 282 -31.14 -7.42 -0.16
N ASP A 283 -31.34 -6.26 0.49
CA ASP A 283 -32.54 -5.42 0.45
C ASP A 283 -32.42 -4.22 -0.51
N SER A 284 -31.33 -4.10 -1.28
CA SER A 284 -31.23 -3.07 -2.33
C SER A 284 -32.05 -3.49 -3.54
N LYS A 285 -32.67 -2.52 -4.21
CA LYS A 285 -33.40 -2.73 -5.47
C LYS A 285 -32.53 -3.26 -6.62
N TYR A 286 -31.21 -3.34 -6.41
CA TYR A 286 -30.22 -3.78 -7.40
C TYR A 286 -29.68 -5.19 -7.12
N TYR A 287 -29.93 -5.76 -5.94
CA TYR A 287 -29.77 -7.20 -5.71
C TYR A 287 -30.93 -7.93 -6.37
N THR A 288 -30.71 -8.43 -7.58
CA THR A 288 -31.68 -9.22 -8.32
C THR A 288 -31.39 -10.71 -8.13
N PRO A 289 -32.38 -11.61 -8.35
CA PRO A 289 -32.13 -13.04 -8.41
C PRO A 289 -31.03 -13.46 -9.40
N GLU A 290 -30.73 -12.64 -10.40
CA GLU A 290 -29.66 -12.90 -11.38
C GLU A 290 -28.27 -12.68 -10.76
N THR A 291 -28.14 -11.69 -9.89
CA THR A 291 -26.87 -11.35 -9.21
C THR A 291 -26.60 -12.21 -7.97
N ALA A 292 -27.62 -12.93 -7.46
CA ALA A 292 -27.51 -13.83 -6.31
C ALA A 292 -26.55 -15.03 -6.53
N GLY A 293 -26.17 -15.30 -7.77
CA GLY A 293 -25.23 -16.34 -8.15
C GLY A 293 -23.84 -15.83 -8.54
N PHE A 294 -23.53 -14.56 -8.28
CA PHE A 294 -22.23 -14.00 -8.62
C PHE A 294 -21.19 -14.33 -7.52
N GLU A 295 -19.99 -14.69 -7.96
CA GLU A 295 -18.85 -15.06 -7.12
C GLU A 295 -17.79 -13.95 -7.15
N PRO A 296 -16.85 -13.87 -6.20
CA PRO A 296 -15.85 -12.79 -6.16
C PRO A 296 -15.04 -12.62 -7.46
N ASN A 297 -14.80 -13.72 -8.18
CA ASN A 297 -14.08 -13.69 -9.46
C ASN A 297 -14.95 -13.20 -10.64
N ASP A 298 -16.24 -12.95 -10.44
CA ASP A 298 -17.08 -12.28 -11.43
C ASP A 298 -16.81 -10.76 -11.49
N PHE A 299 -16.02 -10.23 -10.56
CA PHE A 299 -15.75 -8.81 -10.41
C PHE A 299 -14.30 -8.46 -10.75
N TYR A 300 -14.09 -7.26 -11.28
CA TYR A 300 -12.75 -6.71 -11.45
C TYR A 300 -12.11 -6.39 -10.09
N LEU A 301 -12.87 -5.75 -9.20
CA LEU A 301 -12.45 -5.46 -7.84
C LEU A 301 -12.91 -6.56 -6.87
N TYR A 302 -12.11 -6.82 -5.85
CA TYR A 302 -12.52 -7.63 -4.70
C TYR A 302 -13.22 -6.76 -3.68
N ASP A 303 -12.55 -5.73 -3.16
CA ASP A 303 -13.16 -4.74 -2.28
C ASP A 303 -13.03 -3.34 -2.92
N GLU A 304 -13.35 -2.28 -2.19
CA GLU A 304 -13.32 -0.92 -2.71
C GLU A 304 -11.92 -0.42 -3.14
N TYR A 305 -10.85 -1.10 -2.74
CA TYR A 305 -9.47 -0.70 -3.01
C TYR A 305 -8.68 -1.75 -3.81
N HIS A 306 -8.98 -3.03 -3.66
CA HIS A 306 -8.15 -4.12 -4.10
C HIS A 306 -8.82 -4.96 -5.18
N VAL A 307 -8.03 -5.45 -6.13
CA VAL A 307 -8.52 -6.23 -7.26
C VAL A 307 -8.83 -7.69 -6.90
N SER A 308 -9.72 -8.32 -7.65
CA SER A 308 -10.03 -9.75 -7.49
C SER A 308 -8.86 -10.64 -7.87
N ASN A 309 -8.91 -11.90 -7.44
CA ASN A 309 -7.93 -12.90 -7.81
C ASN A 309 -7.90 -13.14 -9.33
N LYS A 310 -9.07 -13.12 -10.00
CA LYS A 310 -9.15 -13.17 -11.47
C LYS A 310 -8.37 -12.01 -12.09
N THR A 311 -8.55 -10.80 -11.58
CA THR A 311 -7.82 -9.61 -12.03
C THR A 311 -6.32 -9.70 -11.77
N HIS A 312 -5.89 -10.15 -10.58
CA HIS A 312 -4.46 -10.39 -10.31
C HIS A 312 -3.83 -11.40 -11.27
N ARG A 313 -4.56 -12.45 -11.63
CA ARG A 313 -4.12 -13.42 -12.65
C ARG A 313 -4.04 -12.76 -14.03
N HIS A 314 -4.99 -11.90 -14.40
CA HIS A 314 -4.96 -11.16 -15.66
C HIS A 314 -3.82 -10.14 -15.71
N MET A 315 -3.48 -9.49 -14.60
CA MET A 315 -2.29 -8.62 -14.49
C MET A 315 -1.01 -9.42 -14.75
N ALA A 316 -0.88 -10.61 -14.15
CA ALA A 316 0.28 -11.46 -14.42
C ALA A 316 0.32 -11.97 -15.86
N ALA A 317 -0.82 -12.34 -16.44
CA ALA A 317 -0.92 -12.73 -17.86
C ALA A 317 -0.55 -11.58 -18.79
N TYR A 318 -1.03 -10.37 -18.51
CA TYR A 318 -0.68 -9.14 -19.22
C TYR A 318 0.83 -8.89 -19.18
N LEU A 319 1.43 -8.89 -17.98
CA LEU A 319 2.87 -8.69 -17.80
C LEU A 319 3.71 -9.75 -18.52
N LEU A 320 3.21 -10.98 -18.69
CA LEU A 320 3.89 -12.05 -19.40
C LEU A 320 3.51 -12.16 -20.89
N ASN A 321 2.64 -11.27 -21.39
CA ASN A 321 2.02 -11.35 -22.72
C ASN A 321 1.46 -12.76 -23.02
N LYS A 322 0.65 -13.29 -22.10
CA LYS A 322 -0.03 -14.58 -22.21
C LYS A 322 -1.52 -14.41 -22.47
N ASP A 323 -2.11 -15.45 -23.04
CA ASP A 323 -3.57 -15.57 -23.23
C ASP A 323 -4.30 -15.45 -21.88
N ILE A 324 -5.45 -14.79 -21.89
CA ILE A 324 -6.35 -14.69 -20.74
C ILE A 324 -7.32 -15.88 -20.75
N GLU A 325 -7.40 -16.57 -19.61
CA GLU A 325 -8.41 -17.60 -19.39
C GLU A 325 -9.75 -16.96 -18.97
N THR A 326 -10.78 -17.14 -19.78
CA THR A 326 -12.16 -16.75 -19.43
C THR A 326 -13.05 -18.00 -19.31
N GLU A 327 -14.26 -17.82 -18.75
CA GLU A 327 -15.21 -18.93 -18.55
C GLU A 327 -15.73 -19.50 -19.88
N ASP A 328 -15.83 -18.66 -20.92
CA ASP A 328 -16.33 -19.03 -22.24
C ASP A 328 -15.21 -19.45 -23.23
N GLY A 329 -13.94 -19.37 -22.82
CA GLY A 329 -12.80 -19.81 -23.63
C GLY A 329 -11.47 -19.16 -23.26
N GLN A 330 -10.41 -19.50 -24.00
CA GLN A 330 -9.15 -18.74 -23.94
C GLN A 330 -9.21 -17.60 -24.95
N PHE A 331 -9.00 -16.38 -24.47
CA PHE A 331 -8.89 -15.21 -25.31
C PHE A 331 -7.42 -14.85 -25.50
N LYS A 332 -7.01 -14.82 -26.77
CA LYS A 332 -5.62 -14.57 -27.12
C LYS A 332 -5.35 -13.08 -27.22
N ASN A 333 -4.33 -12.62 -26.49
CA ASN A 333 -3.78 -11.27 -26.61
C ASN A 333 -4.88 -10.17 -26.70
N ILE A 334 -5.81 -10.12 -25.74
CA ILE A 334 -6.92 -9.14 -25.75
C ILE A 334 -6.42 -7.70 -25.59
N TYR A 335 -5.22 -7.52 -25.07
CA TYR A 335 -4.58 -6.21 -24.94
C TYR A 335 -4.28 -5.68 -26.35
N ASN A 336 -4.29 -4.35 -26.56
CA ASN A 336 -4.28 -3.63 -27.85
C ASN A 336 -3.19 -3.97 -28.90
N GLY A 337 -2.56 -5.14 -28.84
CA GLY A 337 -1.65 -5.73 -29.82
C GLY A 337 -0.19 -5.63 -29.41
N GLU A 338 0.13 -4.65 -28.58
CA GLU A 338 1.50 -4.34 -28.19
C GLU A 338 1.82 -4.94 -26.81
N PRO A 339 2.83 -5.83 -26.72
CA PRO A 339 3.35 -6.29 -25.43
C PRO A 339 3.92 -5.13 -24.62
N ASN A 340 3.85 -5.23 -23.29
CA ASN A 340 4.55 -4.28 -22.42
C ASN A 340 6.07 -4.51 -22.49
N PRO A 341 6.91 -3.51 -22.14
CA PRO A 341 8.37 -3.63 -22.20
C PRO A 341 8.96 -4.82 -21.45
N PHE A 342 8.35 -5.24 -20.34
CA PHE A 342 8.81 -6.44 -19.61
C PHE A 342 8.56 -7.72 -20.41
N ALA A 343 7.39 -7.87 -21.02
CA ALA A 343 7.08 -9.00 -21.90
C ALA A 343 7.95 -9.00 -23.17
N GLU A 344 8.22 -7.82 -23.76
CA GLU A 344 9.11 -7.67 -24.91
C GLU A 344 10.51 -8.18 -24.58
N ALA A 345 11.08 -7.71 -23.46
CA ALA A 345 12.41 -8.09 -23.02
C ALA A 345 12.53 -9.60 -22.69
N LEU A 346 11.44 -10.23 -22.24
CA LEU A 346 11.37 -11.69 -22.08
C LEU A 346 11.37 -12.41 -23.44
N ALA A 347 10.63 -11.88 -24.42
CA ALA A 347 10.42 -12.51 -25.72
C ALA A 347 11.64 -12.40 -26.63
N ASP A 348 12.35 -11.27 -26.61
CA ASP A 348 13.55 -11.04 -27.42
C ASP A 348 14.85 -11.56 -26.76
N GLY A 349 14.78 -11.97 -25.50
CA GLY A 349 15.91 -12.51 -24.75
C GLY A 349 16.83 -11.45 -24.13
N THR A 350 16.40 -10.19 -24.08
CA THR A 350 17.08 -9.11 -23.35
C THR A 350 17.17 -9.44 -21.85
N ILE A 351 16.15 -10.10 -21.28
CA ILE A 351 16.19 -10.63 -19.92
C ILE A 351 15.92 -12.15 -19.88
N PRO A 352 16.33 -12.85 -18.81
CA PRO A 352 16.03 -14.27 -18.65
C PRO A 352 14.53 -14.57 -18.63
N SER A 353 14.12 -15.64 -19.30
CA SER A 353 12.75 -16.17 -19.22
C SER A 353 12.49 -17.03 -17.97
N LYS A 354 13.53 -17.30 -17.17
CA LYS A 354 13.46 -18.03 -15.91
C LYS A 354 14.40 -17.44 -14.87
N TYR A 355 13.96 -17.45 -13.63
CA TYR A 355 14.69 -16.92 -12.48
C TYR A 355 14.79 -17.97 -11.38
N SER A 356 15.84 -17.87 -10.54
CA SER A 356 16.00 -18.70 -9.34
C SER A 356 14.95 -18.35 -8.27
N THR A 357 14.74 -17.05 -8.08
CA THR A 357 13.93 -16.45 -7.02
C THR A 357 13.29 -15.17 -7.54
N VAL A 358 12.12 -14.82 -6.99
CA VAL A 358 11.50 -13.50 -7.15
C VAL A 358 11.42 -12.84 -5.78
N TYR A 359 11.78 -11.56 -5.72
CA TYR A 359 11.56 -10.70 -4.56
C TYR A 359 10.51 -9.65 -4.91
N THR A 360 9.63 -9.30 -3.97
CA THR A 360 8.65 -8.23 -4.19
C THR A 360 8.56 -7.29 -2.99
N PHE A 361 8.45 -5.99 -3.30
CA PHE A 361 8.40 -4.87 -2.37
C PHE A 361 7.27 -3.91 -2.74
N GLY A 362 6.73 -3.23 -1.74
CA GLY A 362 5.78 -2.14 -1.90
C GLY A 362 4.51 -2.31 -1.08
N ASP A 363 3.41 -1.81 -1.63
CA ASP A 363 2.07 -1.81 -1.03
C ASP A 363 1.22 -3.00 -1.47
N SER A 364 1.82 -3.91 -2.25
CA SER A 364 1.14 -5.03 -2.88
C SER A 364 0.36 -5.81 -1.84
N SER A 365 -0.97 -5.69 -1.89
CA SER A 365 -2.11 -6.39 -1.27
C SER A 365 -1.86 -7.65 -0.43
N ILE A 366 -0.81 -7.70 0.39
CA ILE A 366 -0.30 -8.95 0.94
C ILE A 366 0.23 -8.72 2.34
N ASP A 367 -0.51 -9.21 3.34
CA ASP A 367 0.02 -9.50 4.66
C ASP A 367 0.41 -10.99 4.72
N SER A 368 1.40 -11.40 3.90
CA SER A 368 1.95 -12.75 3.93
C SER A 368 3.47 -12.76 3.68
N GLY A 369 4.13 -13.90 3.90
CA GLY A 369 5.57 -14.04 3.65
C GLY A 369 6.45 -13.32 4.67
N ARG A 370 7.56 -12.73 4.21
CA ARG A 370 8.55 -12.08 5.07
C ARG A 370 8.01 -10.77 5.64
N GLY A 371 7.26 -10.00 4.85
CA GLY A 371 6.56 -8.79 5.29
C GLY A 371 5.68 -9.05 6.52
N LEU A 372 4.78 -10.04 6.45
CA LEU A 372 3.95 -10.44 7.60
C LEU A 372 4.76 -10.82 8.84
N SER A 373 5.89 -11.52 8.66
CA SER A 373 6.73 -11.94 9.79
C SER A 373 7.29 -10.73 10.53
N ILE A 374 7.74 -9.71 9.79
CA ILE A 374 8.32 -8.50 10.34
C ILE A 374 7.24 -7.61 10.98
N THR A 375 6.11 -7.41 10.31
CA THR A 375 5.01 -6.59 10.86
C THR A 375 4.43 -7.21 12.13
N THR A 376 4.32 -8.55 12.19
CA THR A 376 3.94 -9.25 13.42
C THR A 376 4.93 -8.98 14.56
N GLU A 377 6.22 -8.92 14.28
CA GLU A 377 7.23 -8.59 15.28
C GLU A 377 7.12 -7.12 15.74
N LEU A 378 6.93 -6.18 14.81
CA LEU A 378 6.74 -4.75 15.12
C LEU A 378 5.53 -4.55 16.05
N VAL A 379 4.39 -5.17 15.73
CA VAL A 379 3.18 -5.12 16.56
C VAL A 379 3.43 -5.72 17.94
N ASN A 380 4.03 -6.91 18.03
CA ASN A 380 4.27 -7.59 19.32
C ASN A 380 5.28 -6.86 20.22
N ASN A 381 6.21 -6.10 19.66
CA ASN A 381 7.22 -5.38 20.43
C ASN A 381 6.69 -4.05 21.01
N ARG A 382 5.57 -3.52 20.49
CA ARG A 382 4.87 -2.35 21.04
C ARG A 382 4.41 -2.58 22.48
N ASP A 383 3.76 -3.71 22.74
CA ASP A 383 3.19 -4.05 24.05
C ASP A 383 4.24 -4.14 25.17
N LYS A 384 5.50 -4.38 24.79
CA LYS A 384 6.65 -4.43 25.71
C LYS A 384 7.22 -3.04 26.03
N GLN A 385 7.09 -2.07 25.12
CA GLN A 385 7.55 -0.70 25.34
C GLN A 385 6.57 0.12 26.19
N THR A 386 5.26 -0.09 26.05
CA THR A 386 4.23 0.55 26.90
C THR A 386 4.26 0.08 28.36
N SER A 387 4.86 -1.08 28.64
CA SER A 387 4.99 -1.61 30.01
C SER A 387 6.29 -1.17 30.73
N THR A 388 7.22 -0.50 30.04
CA THR A 388 8.51 -0.01 30.61
C THR A 388 8.57 1.49 30.84
N SER A 389 7.59 2.28 30.38
CA SER A 389 7.57 3.75 30.49
C SER A 389 6.95 4.30 31.79
N ASN A 390 6.53 3.45 32.74
CA ASN A 390 5.89 3.88 33.99
C ASN A 390 6.83 4.14 35.17
N GLU A 391 8.16 4.03 34.99
CA GLU A 391 9.13 4.34 36.03
C GLU A 391 10.23 5.25 35.49
N GLU A 392 9.98 6.57 35.47
CA GLU A 392 10.95 7.62 35.84
C GLU A 392 10.42 9.00 35.40
N SER A 393 10.03 9.83 36.36
CA SER A 393 9.86 11.26 36.14
C SER A 393 10.01 12.03 37.46
N GLN A 394 11.21 12.56 37.70
CA GLN A 394 11.43 13.78 38.47
C GLN A 394 12.87 14.27 38.27
N HIS A 395 13.09 15.33 37.48
CA HIS A 395 14.06 16.39 37.78
C HIS A 395 13.92 17.67 36.91
N THR A 396 14.33 18.78 37.51
CA THR A 396 14.03 20.22 37.29
C THR A 396 14.81 20.93 36.16
N GLN A 397 14.22 22.01 35.61
CA GLN A 397 14.63 22.85 34.45
C GLN A 397 15.77 23.87 34.68
N GLN A 398 16.57 24.11 33.62
CA GLN A 398 17.25 25.39 33.32
C GLN A 398 17.40 25.56 31.78
N GLN A 399 16.87 26.65 31.20
CA GLN A 399 16.61 26.83 29.75
C GLN A 399 17.85 27.32 28.96
N SER A 400 18.23 26.54 27.95
CA SER A 400 19.05 26.92 26.77
C SER A 400 18.12 27.19 25.58
N PRO A 401 18.56 27.85 24.48
CA PRO A 401 17.75 27.98 23.27
C PRO A 401 17.26 26.60 22.83
N SER A 402 15.94 26.44 22.78
CA SER A 402 15.28 25.18 22.48
C SER A 402 14.71 25.22 21.07
N ALA A 403 14.91 24.16 20.30
CA ALA A 403 14.20 24.00 19.03
C ALA A 403 12.73 23.68 19.29
N TYR A 404 11.82 24.24 18.49
CA TYR A 404 10.39 23.96 18.54
C TYR A 404 9.86 23.67 17.14
N THR A 405 9.13 22.57 17.01
CA THR A 405 8.45 22.20 15.76
C THR A 405 7.01 22.68 15.80
N VAL A 406 6.63 23.51 14.83
CA VAL A 406 5.28 24.10 14.71
C VAL A 406 4.24 23.00 14.51
N LYS A 407 3.16 23.04 15.29
CA LYS A 407 2.02 22.10 15.20
C LYS A 407 0.84 22.73 14.46
N ARG A 408 -0.07 21.89 13.96
CA ARG A 408 -1.31 22.36 13.32
C ARG A 408 -2.13 23.21 14.29
N GLY A 409 -2.45 24.43 13.89
CA GLY A 409 -3.17 25.42 14.70
C GLY A 409 -2.29 26.37 15.50
N ASP A 410 -0.97 26.21 15.46
CA ASP A 410 -0.04 27.15 16.06
C ASP A 410 0.01 28.48 15.30
N ASN A 411 0.27 29.55 16.04
CA ASN A 411 0.82 30.80 15.54
C ASN A 411 1.96 31.24 16.46
N LEU A 412 2.81 32.17 16.02
CA LEU A 412 3.97 32.60 16.81
C LEU A 412 3.57 33.09 18.22
N TRP A 413 2.39 33.69 18.35
CA TRP A 413 1.86 34.15 19.64
C TRP A 413 1.52 33.01 20.59
N THR A 414 0.81 31.96 20.13
CA THR A 414 0.46 30.80 20.96
C THR A 414 1.68 29.98 21.34
N ILE A 415 2.66 29.88 20.44
CA ILE A 415 3.96 29.25 20.72
C ILE A 415 4.68 30.01 21.84
N VAL A 416 4.84 31.33 21.71
CA VAL A 416 5.51 32.14 22.74
C VAL A 416 4.77 32.06 24.08
N LYS A 417 3.45 32.17 24.08
CA LYS A 417 2.68 32.12 25.33
C LYS A 417 2.83 30.78 26.08
N THR A 418 3.01 29.69 25.33
CA THR A 418 3.17 28.34 25.90
C THR A 418 4.59 28.09 26.41
N HIS A 419 5.59 28.57 25.68
CA HIS A 419 7.00 28.28 25.96
C HIS A 419 7.70 29.29 26.88
N TYR A 420 7.09 30.46 27.09
CA TYR A 420 7.60 31.53 27.96
C TYR A 420 6.56 31.90 29.03
N PRO A 421 6.22 30.96 29.95
CA PRO A 421 5.09 31.12 30.88
C PRO A 421 5.27 32.24 31.91
N ASN A 422 6.48 32.78 32.06
CA ASN A 422 6.78 33.87 33.00
C ASN A 422 6.46 35.27 32.45
N MET A 423 6.09 35.39 31.16
CA MET A 423 5.72 36.67 30.55
C MET A 423 4.32 37.10 30.97
N GLN A 424 4.21 38.27 31.62
CA GLN A 424 2.95 38.69 32.25
C GLN A 424 2.13 39.67 31.42
N THR A 425 2.73 40.36 30.44
CA THR A 425 2.02 41.35 29.63
C THR A 425 1.99 40.97 28.15
N ASN A 426 0.95 41.41 27.45
CA ASN A 426 0.87 41.28 25.98
C ASN A 426 2.04 41.98 25.29
N GLN A 427 2.62 43.00 25.91
CA GLN A 427 3.78 43.71 25.37
C GLN A 427 5.05 42.85 25.42
N ASP A 428 5.24 42.07 26.50
CA ASP A 428 6.36 41.13 26.62
C ASP A 428 6.24 39.98 25.62
N ILE A 429 5.03 39.42 25.49
CA ILE A 429 4.74 38.35 24.52
C ILE A 429 4.99 38.87 23.10
N SER A 430 4.52 40.07 22.77
CA SER A 430 4.73 40.66 21.44
C SER A 430 6.22 40.90 21.13
N ARG A 431 7.01 41.31 22.12
CA ARG A 431 8.46 41.49 21.99
C ARG A 431 9.14 40.14 21.71
N GLN A 432 8.77 39.10 22.43
CA GLN A 432 9.34 37.76 22.24
C GLN A 432 8.92 37.10 20.93
N VAL A 433 7.69 37.34 20.47
CA VAL A 433 7.23 36.93 19.12
C VAL A 433 8.12 37.52 18.03
N GLN A 434 8.49 38.80 18.16
CA GLN A 434 9.39 39.45 17.21
C GLN A 434 10.78 38.82 17.22
N GLU A 435 11.30 38.45 18.39
CA GLU A 435 12.61 37.79 18.50
C GLU A 435 12.61 36.37 17.92
N VAL A 436 11.54 35.59 18.14
CA VAL A 436 11.37 34.28 17.50
C VAL A 436 11.28 34.44 15.98
N TYR A 437 10.54 35.43 15.48
CA TYR A 437 10.50 35.71 14.06
C TYR A 437 11.88 36.09 13.50
N ASP A 438 12.58 37.01 14.15
CA ASP A 438 13.90 37.49 13.71
C ASP A 438 14.95 36.38 13.66
N ALA A 439 14.93 35.45 14.62
CA ALA A 439 15.81 34.29 14.67
C ALA A 439 15.53 33.27 13.54
N ASN A 440 14.34 33.31 12.93
CA ASN A 440 13.87 32.33 11.96
C ASN A 440 13.53 32.95 10.58
N LYS A 441 13.98 34.17 10.29
CA LYS A 441 13.72 34.90 9.03
C LYS A 441 14.09 34.18 7.73
N VAL A 442 15.00 33.21 7.81
CA VAL A 442 15.36 32.38 6.64
C VAL A 442 14.23 31.41 6.28
N GLN A 443 13.41 31.01 7.25
CA GLN A 443 12.32 30.03 7.12
C GLN A 443 10.92 30.68 7.12
N ILE A 444 10.79 31.89 7.67
CA ILE A 444 9.51 32.60 7.80
C ILE A 444 9.52 33.84 6.90
N ALA A 445 8.77 33.79 5.79
CA ALA A 445 8.64 34.92 4.87
C ALA A 445 7.72 36.03 5.41
N HIS A 446 6.73 35.68 6.23
CA HIS A 446 5.80 36.60 6.89
C HIS A 446 5.44 36.06 8.28
N PRO A 447 5.41 36.87 9.35
CA PRO A 447 5.19 36.39 10.72
C PRO A 447 3.83 35.71 10.94
N ASP A 448 2.83 36.03 10.10
CA ASP A 448 1.51 35.40 10.11
C ASP A 448 1.42 34.13 9.23
N LEU A 449 2.49 33.76 8.53
CA LEU A 449 2.56 32.60 7.64
C LEU A 449 3.61 31.61 8.16
N ILE A 450 3.22 30.85 9.17
CA ILE A 450 3.97 29.67 9.63
C ILE A 450 3.18 28.40 9.28
N TYR A 451 3.90 27.34 8.97
CA TYR A 451 3.33 26.06 8.56
C TYR A 451 3.70 24.96 9.57
N PRO A 452 2.83 23.96 9.78
CA PRO A 452 3.18 22.79 10.57
C PRO A 452 4.49 22.17 10.09
N ASN A 453 5.25 21.59 11.02
CA ASN A 453 6.54 20.92 10.80
C ASN A 453 7.74 21.83 10.49
N GLN A 454 7.55 23.16 10.45
CA GLN A 454 8.68 24.09 10.48
C GLN A 454 9.39 24.01 11.85
N THR A 455 10.72 23.98 11.84
CA THR A 455 11.52 23.94 13.08
C THR A 455 12.08 25.33 13.37
N PHE A 456 11.61 25.94 14.45
CA PHE A 456 12.03 27.25 14.91
C PHE A 456 13.06 27.17 16.03
N THR A 457 14.04 28.07 15.98
CA THR A 457 14.87 28.37 17.14
C THR A 457 14.08 29.27 18.08
N LEU A 458 13.86 28.83 19.32
CA LEU A 458 13.31 29.68 20.39
C LEU A 458 14.49 30.30 21.17
N PRO A 459 14.78 31.60 21.00
CA PRO A 459 15.83 32.29 21.74
C PRO A 459 15.52 32.32 23.25
N ALA A 460 16.53 32.54 24.08
CA ALA A 460 16.29 32.71 25.52
C ALA A 460 15.41 33.95 25.78
N ALA A 461 14.58 33.89 26.82
CA ALA A 461 13.76 35.04 27.23
C ALA A 461 14.67 36.21 27.59
N ASN A 462 14.50 37.36 26.94
CA ASN A 462 15.15 38.59 27.35
C ASN A 462 14.28 39.32 28.37
N ASP A 463 14.82 39.56 29.57
CA ASP A 463 14.19 40.38 30.62
C ASP A 463 13.89 41.81 30.10
#